data_AF-A3TI32-F1
#
_entry.id   AF-A3TI32-F1
#
_cell.length_a   1.000
_cell.length_b   1.000
_cell.length_c   1.000
_cell.angle_alpha   90.00
_cell.angle_beta   90.00
_cell.angle_gamma   90.00
#
_symmetry.space_group_name_H-M   'P 1'
#
loop_
_entity.id
_entity.type
_entity.pdbx_description
1 polymer ?
#
loop_
_entity_poly.entity_id
_entity_poly.type
_entity_poly.pdbx_seq_one_letter_code
_entity_poly.pdbx_strand_id
1 'polypeptide(L)'
;MLSIAALALTACSDKDEPIATPTPSASTSAASPSSSGSTSPSASASPSPSTNASVPAAARARTEAGAIAFLTFFLELSNKALLDPPNAPNLFAYADKDCIACKKTQALFAEYAKGGWSLRQSGIRIENAALATKVSDPKVIVNFTYVEASQTLYQHGKKTTNTVPAASTKKGAALKWVNDAWQMYDIENM
;
A
#
# COMPACT_ATOMS: atom_id res chain seq x y z
N MET A 1 -30.32 34.44 -34.28
CA MET A 1 -31.35 34.10 -33.26
C MET A 1 -30.75 32.97 -32.43
N LEU A 2 -30.42 33.04 -31.14
CA LEU A 2 -30.62 34.01 -30.06
C LEU A 2 -29.73 33.52 -28.87
N SER A 3 -28.98 34.44 -28.23
CA SER A 3 -28.52 34.61 -26.82
C SER A 3 -28.25 33.41 -25.87
N ILE A 4 -27.07 33.32 -25.19
CA ILE A 4 -26.62 33.92 -23.88
C ILE A 4 -27.44 33.37 -22.67
N ALA A 5 -26.97 32.91 -21.49
CA ALA A 5 -25.99 33.37 -20.46
C ALA A 5 -25.79 32.23 -19.42
N ALA A 6 -24.65 32.03 -18.74
CA ALA A 6 -23.96 32.77 -17.66
C ALA A 6 -24.35 32.39 -16.20
N LEU A 7 -23.36 32.50 -15.30
CA LEU A 7 -23.14 31.87 -13.98
C LEU A 7 -24.02 32.34 -12.81
N ALA A 8 -24.00 31.60 -11.69
CA ALA A 8 -23.97 32.19 -10.34
C ALA A 8 -23.29 31.27 -9.28
N LEU A 9 -22.19 31.75 -8.70
CA LEU A 9 -21.65 31.35 -7.38
C LEU A 9 -22.02 32.44 -6.36
N THR A 10 -22.50 32.06 -5.17
CA THR A 10 -22.61 32.93 -3.98
C THR A 10 -22.07 32.12 -2.79
N ALA A 11 -20.92 32.45 -2.17
CA ALA A 11 -20.50 33.63 -1.40
C ALA A 11 -20.93 33.57 0.08
N CYS A 12 -19.91 33.62 0.95
CA CYS A 12 -19.89 33.48 2.40
C CYS A 12 -20.64 34.60 3.16
N SER A 13 -20.92 34.38 4.44
CA SER A 13 -21.07 35.46 5.41
C SER A 13 -20.56 35.03 6.78
N ASP A 14 -19.35 35.49 7.08
CA ASP A 14 -18.75 35.66 8.40
C ASP A 14 -19.50 36.72 9.22
N LYS A 15 -19.48 36.58 10.55
CA LYS A 15 -19.55 37.72 11.47
C LYS A 15 -18.89 37.43 12.82
N ASP A 16 -17.73 38.06 13.00
CA ASP A 16 -16.95 38.24 14.23
C ASP A 16 -17.67 39.06 15.32
N GLU A 17 -17.63 38.52 16.55
CA GLU A 17 -17.01 39.04 17.79
C GLU A 17 -17.37 40.45 18.39
N PRO A 18 -16.90 40.82 19.62
CA PRO A 18 -17.65 40.75 20.88
C PRO A 18 -17.88 42.11 21.57
N ILE A 19 -18.64 42.12 22.67
CA ILE A 19 -18.56 43.16 23.70
C ILE A 19 -18.33 42.48 25.06
N ALA A 20 -17.21 42.85 25.70
CA ALA A 20 -16.82 42.47 27.05
C ALA A 20 -17.01 43.65 28.00
N THR A 21 -17.52 43.41 29.23
CA THR A 21 -16.93 43.89 30.52
C THR A 21 -17.77 43.38 31.72
N PRO A 22 -17.20 43.33 32.95
CA PRO A 22 -17.38 42.21 33.89
C PRO A 22 -17.97 42.66 35.24
N THR A 23 -18.17 41.72 36.18
CA THR A 23 -17.85 41.82 37.65
C THR A 23 -18.53 40.66 38.41
N PRO A 24 -17.91 40.12 39.48
CA PRO A 24 -18.04 38.72 39.86
C PRO A 24 -18.99 38.48 41.04
N SER A 25 -19.40 37.23 41.23
CA SER A 25 -19.75 36.71 42.55
C SER A 25 -19.40 35.24 42.62
N ALA A 26 -18.58 34.93 43.63
CA ALA A 26 -18.19 33.59 43.99
C ALA A 26 -19.41 32.81 44.50
N SER A 27 -19.54 31.56 44.06
CA SER A 27 -20.33 30.56 44.76
C SER A 27 -19.64 29.22 44.58
N THR A 28 -19.09 28.74 45.68
CA THR A 28 -18.62 27.38 45.92
C THR A 28 -19.72 26.37 45.62
N SER A 29 -19.45 25.44 44.71
CA SER A 29 -20.19 24.20 44.55
C SER A 29 -19.24 23.03 44.33
N ALA A 30 -19.65 21.91 44.91
CA ALA A 30 -18.93 20.67 45.02
C ALA A 30 -18.93 19.83 43.72
N ALA A 31 -18.02 18.86 43.73
CA ALA A 31 -18.09 17.53 43.12
C ALA A 31 -17.85 17.35 41.60
N SER A 32 -16.81 16.54 41.39
CA SER A 32 -16.66 15.44 40.43
C SER A 32 -15.88 15.67 39.12
N PRO A 33 -15.06 14.65 38.74
CA PRO A 33 -14.01 14.76 37.74
C PRO A 33 -14.52 14.33 36.35
N SER A 34 -13.87 14.82 35.30
CA SER A 34 -13.55 14.07 34.06
C SER A 34 -13.14 15.07 32.99
N SER A 35 -11.85 15.36 32.90
CA SER A 35 -11.27 15.89 31.67
C SER A 35 -11.22 14.76 30.66
N SER A 36 -12.23 14.69 29.79
CA SER A 36 -12.21 13.88 28.57
C SER A 36 -11.17 14.45 27.61
N GLY A 37 -9.91 14.12 27.85
CA GLY A 37 -8.88 14.17 26.82
C GLY A 37 -9.25 13.11 25.79
N SER A 38 -9.78 13.53 24.65
CA SER A 38 -9.96 12.68 23.48
C SER A 38 -8.58 12.35 22.92
N THR A 39 -7.89 11.40 23.54
CA THR A 39 -6.76 10.71 22.91
C THR A 39 -7.36 9.81 21.85
N SER A 40 -7.39 10.31 20.62
CA SER A 40 -7.54 9.46 19.44
C SER A 40 -6.46 8.37 19.53
N PRO A 41 -6.82 7.07 19.63
CA PRO A 41 -5.83 6.04 19.44
C PRO A 41 -5.46 6.09 17.96
N SER A 42 -4.36 6.76 17.65
CA SER A 42 -3.64 6.46 16.42
C SER A 42 -3.26 4.99 16.54
N ALA A 43 -4.06 4.12 15.91
CA ALA A 43 -3.73 2.73 15.72
C ALA A 43 -2.51 2.69 14.80
N SER A 44 -1.35 2.97 15.38
CA SER A 44 -0.07 2.63 14.82
C SER A 44 -0.09 1.12 14.79
N ALA A 45 -0.39 0.55 13.62
CA ALA A 45 -0.25 -0.87 13.38
C ALA A 45 1.23 -1.20 13.59
N SER A 46 1.57 -1.57 14.83
CA SER A 46 2.88 -2.10 15.16
C SER A 46 3.07 -3.34 14.29
N PRO A 47 4.09 -3.39 13.41
CA PRO A 47 4.35 -4.60 12.67
C PRO A 47 4.61 -5.71 13.69
N SER A 48 3.85 -6.80 13.58
CA SER A 48 4.12 -7.97 14.40
C SER A 48 5.59 -8.37 14.20
N PRO A 49 6.34 -8.69 15.27
CA PRO A 49 7.77 -9.01 15.19
C PRO A 49 8.08 -10.15 14.19
N SER A 50 7.09 -10.98 13.88
CA SER A 50 7.15 -12.07 12.91
C SER A 50 7.40 -11.63 11.45
N THR A 51 6.97 -10.42 11.07
CA THR A 51 7.07 -9.98 9.67
C THR A 51 8.52 -9.72 9.26
N ASN A 52 9.33 -9.17 10.16
CA ASN A 52 10.72 -8.82 9.87
C ASN A 52 11.63 -10.05 9.71
N ALA A 53 11.29 -11.16 10.40
CA ALA A 53 12.02 -12.42 10.26
C ALA A 53 11.89 -13.02 8.84
N SER A 54 10.76 -12.79 8.17
CA SER A 54 10.49 -13.31 6.82
C SER A 54 11.08 -12.44 5.71
N VAL A 55 11.34 -11.15 5.98
CA VAL A 55 12.03 -10.25 5.04
C VAL A 55 13.50 -10.67 4.93
N PRO A 56 14.07 -10.86 3.72
CA PRO A 56 15.46 -11.24 3.54
C PRO A 56 16.44 -10.22 4.15
N ALA A 57 17.57 -10.69 4.67
CA ALA A 57 18.58 -9.81 5.30
C ALA A 57 19.03 -8.66 4.38
N ALA A 58 19.21 -8.94 3.08
CA ALA A 58 19.57 -7.93 2.08
C ALA A 58 18.53 -6.80 1.98
N ALA A 59 17.26 -7.08 2.27
CA ALA A 59 16.14 -6.14 2.21
C ALA A 59 15.93 -5.37 3.53
N ARG A 60 16.69 -5.61 4.59
CA ARG A 60 16.47 -4.96 5.90
C ARG A 60 17.21 -3.64 6.07
N ALA A 61 18.01 -3.22 5.09
CA ALA A 61 18.76 -1.98 5.16
C ALA A 61 18.04 -0.85 4.41
N ARG A 62 18.08 0.37 4.95
CA ARG A 62 17.62 1.58 4.25
C ARG A 62 18.68 2.07 3.24
N THR A 63 18.96 1.25 2.24
CA THR A 63 19.90 1.52 1.15
C THR A 63 19.21 1.25 -0.20
N GLU A 64 19.82 1.67 -1.30
CA GLU A 64 19.33 1.32 -2.64
C GLU A 64 19.25 -0.20 -2.83
N ALA A 65 20.32 -0.91 -2.50
CA ALA A 65 20.35 -2.38 -2.55
C ALA A 65 19.24 -2.99 -1.68
N GLY A 66 18.97 -2.41 -0.51
CA GLY A 66 17.89 -2.86 0.37
C GLY A 66 16.49 -2.62 -0.21
N ALA A 67 16.26 -1.46 -0.82
CA ALA A 67 15.00 -1.15 -1.50
C ALA A 67 14.72 -2.11 -2.66
N ILE A 68 15.74 -2.38 -3.50
CA ILE A 68 15.63 -3.30 -4.63
C ILE A 68 15.43 -4.75 -4.14
N ALA A 69 16.17 -5.17 -3.11
CA ALA A 69 16.00 -6.48 -2.50
C ALA A 69 14.61 -6.66 -1.90
N PHE A 70 14.07 -5.61 -1.25
CA PHE A 70 12.70 -5.62 -0.73
C PHE A 70 11.67 -5.74 -1.85
N LEU A 71 11.79 -4.93 -2.92
CA LEU A 71 10.90 -5.02 -4.08
C LEU A 71 10.91 -6.43 -4.70
N THR A 72 12.10 -7.02 -4.83
CA THR A 72 12.27 -8.38 -5.34
C THR A 72 11.52 -9.37 -4.46
N PHE A 73 11.77 -9.34 -3.15
CA PHE A 73 11.07 -10.17 -2.18
C PHE A 73 9.54 -10.00 -2.25
N PHE A 74 9.06 -8.75 -2.36
CA PHE A 74 7.64 -8.46 -2.42
C PHE A 74 6.98 -9.10 -3.66
N LEU A 75 7.63 -9.07 -4.82
CA LEU A 75 7.13 -9.73 -6.03
C LEU A 75 7.27 -11.25 -5.98
N GLU A 76 8.25 -11.79 -5.26
CA GLU A 76 8.32 -13.23 -4.97
C GLU A 76 7.12 -13.73 -4.16
N LEU A 77 6.53 -12.89 -3.30
CA LEU A 77 5.27 -13.24 -2.62
C LEU A 77 4.15 -13.50 -3.62
N SER A 78 4.13 -12.77 -4.75
CA SER A 78 3.16 -13.00 -5.82
C SER A 78 3.43 -14.31 -6.56
N ASN A 79 4.69 -14.64 -6.84
CA ASN A 79 5.04 -15.95 -7.38
C ASN A 79 4.58 -17.09 -6.44
N LYS A 80 4.84 -16.97 -5.14
CA LYS A 80 4.40 -17.96 -4.13
C LYS A 80 2.88 -18.09 -4.11
N ALA A 81 2.17 -16.97 -4.09
CA ALA A 81 0.72 -16.94 -4.10
C ALA A 81 0.13 -17.62 -5.33
N LEU A 82 0.68 -17.41 -6.53
CA LEU A 82 0.14 -18.00 -7.76
C LEU A 82 0.52 -19.47 -7.94
N LEU A 83 1.60 -19.92 -7.30
CA LEU A 83 2.00 -21.33 -7.24
C LEU A 83 1.15 -22.14 -6.27
N ASP A 84 0.84 -21.56 -5.10
CA ASP A 84 0.03 -22.18 -4.06
C ASP A 84 -1.05 -21.22 -3.52
N PRO A 85 -2.12 -20.95 -4.31
CA PRO A 85 -3.13 -19.97 -3.94
C PRO A 85 -3.87 -20.23 -2.62
N PRO A 86 -4.19 -21.47 -2.22
CA PRO A 86 -4.78 -21.74 -0.92
C PRO A 86 -3.94 -21.23 0.27
N ASN A 87 -2.62 -21.13 0.10
CA ASN A 87 -1.68 -20.67 1.13
C ASN A 87 -1.03 -19.32 0.75
N ALA A 88 -1.73 -18.51 -0.05
CA ALA A 88 -1.21 -17.22 -0.50
C ALA A 88 -0.82 -16.31 0.68
N PRO A 89 0.38 -15.69 0.66
CA PRO A 89 0.79 -14.74 1.68
C PRO A 89 -0.13 -13.51 1.70
N ASN A 90 -0.29 -12.91 2.88
CA ASN A 90 -0.93 -11.61 3.02
C ASN A 90 0.05 -10.50 2.63
N LEU A 91 -0.18 -9.83 1.51
CA LEU A 91 0.67 -8.73 1.03
C LEU A 91 0.67 -7.54 1.99
N PHE A 92 -0.41 -7.31 2.73
CA PHE A 92 -0.52 -6.20 3.70
C PHE A 92 0.32 -6.40 4.96
N ALA A 93 0.97 -7.55 5.11
CA ALA A 93 2.07 -7.65 6.08
C ALA A 93 3.27 -6.78 5.67
N TYR A 94 3.46 -6.53 4.37
CA TYR A 94 4.61 -5.82 3.81
C TYR A 94 4.22 -4.59 2.99
N ALA A 95 2.92 -4.28 2.92
CA ALA A 95 2.40 -3.16 2.17
C ALA A 95 1.65 -2.19 3.08
N ASP A 96 1.67 -0.92 2.69
CA ASP A 96 0.78 0.09 3.21
C ASP A 96 -0.68 -0.35 2.95
N LYS A 97 -1.54 -0.17 3.95
CA LYS A 97 -2.98 -0.50 3.86
C LYS A 97 -3.69 0.20 2.70
N ASP A 98 -3.14 1.32 2.22
CA ASP A 98 -3.72 2.12 1.15
C ASP A 98 -3.15 1.76 -0.24
N CYS A 99 -2.21 0.81 -0.34
CA CYS A 99 -1.64 0.37 -1.61
C CYS A 99 -2.71 -0.25 -2.53
N ILE A 100 -3.09 0.48 -3.59
CA ILE A 100 -4.17 0.08 -4.51
C ILE A 100 -3.76 -1.12 -5.36
N ALA A 101 -2.53 -1.12 -5.89
CA ALA A 101 -1.99 -2.28 -6.61
C ALA A 101 -2.00 -3.53 -5.72
N CYS A 102 -1.60 -3.40 -4.46
CA CYS A 102 -1.57 -4.52 -3.51
C CYS A 102 -2.98 -5.07 -3.21
N LYS A 103 -4.01 -4.21 -3.10
CA LYS A 103 -5.41 -4.64 -2.94
C LYS A 103 -5.88 -5.49 -4.12
N LYS A 104 -5.60 -5.03 -5.35
CA LYS A 104 -5.96 -5.74 -6.57
C LYS A 104 -5.24 -7.10 -6.65
N THR A 105 -3.95 -7.12 -6.33
CA THR A 105 -3.16 -8.35 -6.33
C THR A 105 -3.63 -9.34 -5.25
N GLN A 106 -3.95 -8.87 -4.04
CA GLN A 106 -4.49 -9.73 -2.99
C GLN A 106 -5.85 -10.32 -3.38
N ALA A 107 -6.70 -9.53 -4.06
CA ALA A 107 -7.98 -10.01 -4.59
C ALA A 107 -7.80 -11.08 -5.67
N LEU A 108 -6.81 -10.91 -6.55
CA LEU A 108 -6.43 -11.92 -7.55
C LEU A 108 -6.03 -13.24 -6.88
N PHE A 109 -5.26 -13.20 -5.78
CA PHE A 109 -4.89 -14.42 -5.04
C PHE A 109 -6.12 -15.14 -4.49
N ALA A 110 -7.07 -14.38 -3.94
CA ALA A 110 -8.32 -14.93 -3.43
C ALA A 110 -9.18 -15.55 -4.56
N GLU A 111 -9.20 -14.93 -5.74
CA GLU A 111 -9.86 -15.49 -6.92
C GLU A 111 -9.22 -16.80 -7.37
N TYR A 112 -7.88 -16.86 -7.41
CA TYR A 112 -7.15 -18.07 -7.77
C TYR A 112 -7.44 -19.20 -6.79
N ALA A 113 -7.39 -18.91 -5.49
CA ALA A 113 -7.70 -19.88 -4.43
C ALA A 113 -9.13 -20.40 -4.56
N LYS A 114 -10.12 -19.50 -4.71
CA LYS A 114 -11.53 -19.87 -4.83
C LYS A 114 -11.83 -20.66 -6.11
N GLY A 115 -11.20 -20.29 -7.22
CA GLY A 115 -11.40 -20.92 -8.52
C GLY A 115 -10.58 -22.19 -8.74
N GLY A 116 -9.74 -22.58 -7.77
CA GLY A 116 -8.81 -23.70 -7.89
C GLY A 116 -7.72 -23.47 -8.95
N TRP A 117 -7.47 -22.22 -9.34
CA TRP A 117 -6.45 -21.87 -10.31
C TRP A 117 -5.05 -22.00 -9.71
N SER A 118 -4.03 -22.24 -10.53
CA SER A 118 -2.62 -22.21 -10.11
C SER A 118 -1.68 -22.18 -11.31
N LEU A 119 -0.44 -21.79 -11.04
CA LEU A 119 0.71 -21.96 -11.92
C LEU A 119 1.58 -23.14 -11.46
N ARG A 120 2.61 -23.48 -12.25
CA ARG A 120 3.56 -24.57 -11.94
C ARG A 120 5.02 -24.12 -11.85
N GLN A 121 5.29 -22.87 -12.15
CA GLN A 121 6.61 -22.25 -12.01
C GLN A 121 6.45 -20.77 -11.65
N SER A 122 7.50 -20.15 -11.16
CA SER A 122 7.53 -18.70 -11.00
C SER A 122 7.70 -18.03 -12.36
N GLY A 123 6.87 -17.03 -12.67
CA GLY A 123 6.95 -16.31 -13.94
C GLY A 123 7.36 -14.86 -13.79
N ILE A 124 7.21 -14.28 -12.60
CA ILE A 124 7.42 -12.87 -12.34
C ILE A 124 8.85 -12.62 -11.87
N ARG A 125 9.54 -11.66 -12.48
CA ARG A 125 10.84 -11.14 -11.99
C ARG A 125 10.98 -9.65 -12.31
N ILE A 126 12.00 -9.03 -11.74
CA ILE A 126 12.40 -7.66 -12.07
C ILE A 126 13.76 -7.64 -12.76
N GLU A 127 13.95 -6.69 -13.66
CA GLU A 127 15.21 -6.40 -14.34
C GLU A 127 15.46 -4.89 -14.32
N ASN A 128 16.71 -4.46 -14.51
CA ASN A 128 17.08 -3.04 -14.63
C ASN A 128 16.56 -2.17 -13.48
N ALA A 129 16.56 -2.69 -12.25
CA ALA A 129 16.06 -1.98 -11.09
C ALA A 129 17.07 -0.92 -10.61
N ALA A 130 16.61 0.31 -10.39
CA ALA A 130 17.41 1.42 -9.89
C ALA A 130 16.54 2.44 -9.17
N LEU A 131 17.12 3.21 -8.24
CA LEU A 131 16.39 4.31 -7.61
C LEU A 131 16.13 5.48 -8.59
N ALA A 132 14.91 6.01 -8.54
CA ALA A 132 14.53 7.28 -9.16
C ALA A 132 14.52 8.46 -8.17
N THR A 133 14.50 8.18 -6.86
CA THR A 133 14.57 9.18 -5.80
C THR A 133 15.64 8.82 -4.77
N LYS A 134 15.99 9.73 -3.87
CA LYS A 134 17.02 9.43 -2.86
C LYS A 134 16.45 8.45 -1.84
N VAL A 135 17.27 7.52 -1.36
CA VAL A 135 16.85 6.55 -0.33
C VAL A 135 16.43 7.22 1.00
N SER A 136 16.86 8.47 1.22
CA SER A 136 16.49 9.30 2.36
C SER A 136 15.11 9.94 2.23
N ASP A 137 14.50 9.94 1.05
CA ASP A 137 13.23 10.61 0.80
C ASP A 137 12.07 9.87 1.52
N PRO A 138 10.97 10.57 1.86
CA PRO A 138 9.82 9.94 2.51
C PRO A 138 9.17 8.83 1.67
N LYS A 139 9.29 8.94 0.33
CA LYS A 139 8.91 7.92 -0.63
C LYS A 139 10.10 7.64 -1.54
N VAL A 140 10.53 6.40 -1.55
CA VAL A 140 11.62 5.92 -2.40
C VAL A 140 11.02 5.27 -3.63
N ILE A 141 11.30 5.80 -4.81
CA ILE A 141 10.83 5.24 -6.07
C ILE A 141 11.92 4.34 -6.64
N VAL A 142 11.57 3.09 -6.93
CA VAL A 142 12.42 2.14 -7.67
C VAL A 142 11.82 1.99 -9.07
N ASN A 143 12.56 2.40 -10.09
CA ASN A 143 12.21 2.12 -11.48
C ASN A 143 12.77 0.75 -11.85
N PHE A 144 11.99 -0.05 -12.57
CA PHE A 144 12.40 -1.40 -12.98
C PHE A 144 11.63 -1.85 -14.22
N THR A 145 12.12 -2.92 -14.84
CA THR A 145 11.39 -3.68 -15.86
C THR A 145 10.74 -4.86 -15.18
N TYR A 146 9.41 -4.89 -15.14
CA TYR A 146 8.64 -6.05 -14.71
C TYR A 146 8.57 -7.04 -15.86
N VAL A 147 9.03 -8.26 -15.64
CA VAL A 147 9.00 -9.32 -16.64
C VAL A 147 8.17 -10.49 -16.15
N GLU A 148 7.23 -10.91 -16.99
CA GLU A 148 6.37 -12.06 -16.77
C GLU A 148 6.61 -13.07 -17.89
N ALA A 149 6.97 -14.29 -17.53
CA ALA A 149 7.11 -15.39 -18.48
C ALA A 149 5.73 -15.90 -18.93
N SER A 150 5.65 -16.50 -20.13
CA SER A 150 4.42 -17.19 -20.51
C SER A 150 4.24 -18.48 -19.72
N GLN A 151 3.03 -18.74 -19.25
CA GLN A 151 2.73 -19.89 -18.40
C GLN A 151 1.36 -20.48 -18.69
N THR A 152 1.24 -21.79 -18.61
CA THR A 152 -0.07 -22.46 -18.65
C THR A 152 -0.76 -22.39 -17.29
N LEU A 153 -2.05 -22.04 -17.29
CA LEU A 153 -2.88 -22.10 -16.11
C LEU A 153 -3.38 -23.52 -15.86
N TYR A 154 -3.44 -23.88 -14.58
CA TYR A 154 -4.02 -25.12 -14.09
C TYR A 154 -5.26 -24.80 -13.28
N GLN A 155 -6.29 -25.62 -13.39
CA GLN A 155 -7.50 -25.50 -12.58
C GLN A 155 -7.79 -26.84 -11.91
N HIS A 156 -7.96 -26.84 -10.59
CA HIS A 156 -8.12 -28.05 -9.78
C HIS A 156 -7.05 -29.11 -10.07
N GLY A 157 -5.80 -28.68 -10.23
CA GLY A 157 -4.66 -29.54 -10.53
C GLY A 157 -4.52 -29.94 -12.00
N LYS A 158 -5.52 -29.70 -12.85
CA LYS A 158 -5.53 -30.09 -14.27
C LYS A 158 -5.05 -28.97 -15.17
N LYS A 159 -4.23 -29.30 -16.17
CA LYS A 159 -3.77 -28.36 -17.19
C LYS A 159 -4.96 -27.82 -17.99
N THR A 160 -5.00 -26.51 -18.23
CA THR A 160 -6.03 -25.87 -19.06
C THR A 160 -5.47 -25.39 -20.40
N THR A 161 -6.33 -24.90 -21.29
CA THR A 161 -5.94 -24.18 -22.52
C THR A 161 -5.62 -22.70 -22.27
N ASN A 162 -5.93 -22.18 -21.08
CA ASN A 162 -5.66 -20.79 -20.74
C ASN A 162 -4.19 -20.59 -20.41
N THR A 163 -3.64 -19.46 -20.86
CA THR A 163 -2.24 -19.10 -20.64
C THR A 163 -2.13 -17.68 -20.12
N VAL A 164 -1.18 -17.46 -19.22
CA VAL A 164 -0.61 -16.14 -18.97
C VAL A 164 0.35 -15.84 -20.14
N PRO A 165 0.15 -14.75 -20.90
CA PRO A 165 1.07 -14.36 -21.96
C PRO A 165 2.37 -13.80 -21.36
N ALA A 166 3.47 -13.92 -22.09
CA ALA A 166 4.69 -13.23 -21.70
C ALA A 166 4.49 -11.70 -21.81
N ALA A 167 5.01 -10.96 -20.84
CA ALA A 167 4.94 -9.51 -20.83
C ALA A 167 6.24 -8.90 -20.28
N SER A 168 6.57 -7.70 -20.76
CA SER A 168 7.65 -6.89 -20.24
C SER A 168 7.20 -5.43 -20.22
N THR A 169 7.23 -4.79 -19.06
CA THR A 169 6.72 -3.42 -18.89
C THR A 169 7.58 -2.64 -17.90
N LYS A 170 7.86 -1.38 -18.20
CA LYS A 170 8.52 -0.47 -17.26
C LYS A 170 7.55 -0.07 -16.16
N LYS A 171 8.00 -0.15 -14.91
CA LYS A 171 7.20 0.18 -13.73
C LYS A 171 8.01 1.00 -12.73
N GLY A 172 7.29 1.78 -11.94
CA GLY A 172 7.79 2.45 -10.76
C GLY A 172 7.14 1.84 -9.53
N ALA A 173 7.94 1.39 -8.55
CA ALA A 173 7.46 1.01 -7.23
C ALA A 173 7.75 2.13 -6.24
N ALA A 174 6.72 2.61 -5.55
CA ALA A 174 6.87 3.51 -4.41
C ALA A 174 7.00 2.70 -3.13
N LEU A 175 8.09 2.94 -2.39
CA LEU A 175 8.39 2.32 -1.11
C LEU A 175 8.41 3.38 -0.01
N LYS A 176 8.04 2.99 1.21
CA LYS A 176 8.20 3.81 2.42
C LYS A 176 9.12 3.11 3.40
N TRP A 177 9.88 3.89 4.16
CA TRP A 177 10.63 3.39 5.31
C TRP A 177 9.85 3.71 6.59
N VAL A 178 9.34 2.69 7.28
CA VAL A 178 8.48 2.84 8.46
C VAL A 178 8.91 1.81 9.50
N ASN A 179 9.12 2.25 10.74
CA ASN A 179 9.51 1.38 11.87
C ASN A 179 10.69 0.45 11.52
N ASP A 180 11.75 1.02 10.92
CA ASP A 180 12.96 0.31 10.50
C ASP A 180 12.74 -0.83 9.49
N ALA A 181 11.68 -0.72 8.68
CA ALA A 181 11.39 -1.65 7.60
C ALA A 181 10.89 -0.93 6.35
N TRP A 182 11.12 -1.55 5.19
CA TRP A 182 10.45 -1.16 3.95
C TRP A 182 8.99 -1.60 3.97
N GLN A 183 8.13 -0.77 3.38
CA GLN A 183 6.76 -1.10 3.04
C GLN A 183 6.47 -0.72 1.60
N MET A 184 5.77 -1.59 0.89
CA MET A 184 5.24 -1.30 -0.44
C MET A 184 4.12 -0.27 -0.32
N TYR A 185 4.25 0.87 -1.00
CA TYR A 185 3.21 1.90 -1.02
C TYR A 185 2.38 1.86 -2.29
N ASP A 186 3.01 1.71 -3.45
CA ASP A 186 2.31 1.52 -4.72
C ASP A 186 3.21 0.93 -5.81
N ILE A 187 2.61 0.41 -6.88
CA ILE A 187 3.29 0.00 -8.11
C ILE A 187 2.45 0.49 -9.31
N GLU A 188 3.09 1.22 -10.22
CA GLU A 188 2.44 1.79 -11.39
C GLU A 188 3.25 1.55 -12.67
N ASN A 189 2.58 1.65 -13.82
CA ASN A 189 3.25 1.66 -15.12
C ASN A 189 3.94 3.02 -15.33
N MET A 190 5.10 3.00 -16.00
CA MET A 190 5.83 4.20 -16.41
C MET A 190 5.60 4.53 -17.88
#